data_AF-A0A357N469-F1
#
_entry.id   AF-A0A357N469-F1
#
_cell.length_a   1.000
_cell.length_b   1.000
_cell.length_c   1.000
_cell.angle_alpha   90.00
_cell.angle_beta   90.00
_cell.angle_gamma   90.00
#
_symmetry.space_group_name_H-M   'P 1'
#
loop_
_entity.id
_entity.type
_entity.pdbx_description
1 polymer ?
#
loop_
_entity_poly.entity_id
_entity_poly.type
_entity_poly.pdbx_seq_one_letter_code
_entity_poly.pdbx_strand_id
1 'polypeptide(L)' 'MDNILRRIDLNLLVTLQALLEEQNVTRAAERLHLAQPTVSIQLARLRDLFDDPLLLPGSRGMRCTARAEALR' A
#
# COMPACT_ATOMS: atom_id res chain seq x y z
N MET A 1 -16.02 24.08 0.76
CA MET A 1 -15.74 23.07 -0.29
C MET A 1 -14.49 22.34 0.11
N ASP A 2 -14.65 21.33 0.97
CA ASP A 2 -13.56 20.46 1.38
C ASP A 2 -12.98 19.79 0.14
N ASN A 3 -11.75 20.18 -0.19
CA ASN A 3 -11.06 19.65 -1.35
C ASN A 3 -10.71 18.18 -1.04
N ILE A 4 -11.59 17.28 -1.45
CA ILE A 4 -11.46 15.82 -1.31
C ILE A 4 -10.12 15.32 -1.88
N LEU A 5 -9.55 16.00 -2.87
CA LEU A 5 -8.23 15.68 -3.44
C LEU A 5 -7.07 16.07 -2.51
N ARG A 6 -7.22 17.08 -1.64
CA ARG A 6 -6.25 17.35 -0.55
C ARG A 6 -6.33 16.32 0.59
N ARG A 7 -7.45 15.59 0.67
CA ARG A 7 -7.74 14.58 1.71
C ARG A 7 -7.48 13.14 1.25
N ILE A 8 -7.37 12.88 -0.05
CA ILE A 8 -6.63 11.72 -0.53
C ILE A 8 -5.21 11.96 -0.07
N ASP A 9 -4.86 11.29 1.03
CA ASP A 9 -3.53 11.31 1.61
C ASP A 9 -2.57 10.84 0.51
N LEU A 10 -1.89 11.79 -0.14
CA LEU A 10 -0.99 11.49 -1.27
C LEU A 10 0.09 10.49 -0.85
N ASN A 11 0.38 10.40 0.45
CA ASN A 11 1.26 9.39 1.00
C ASN A 11 0.70 7.97 0.81
N LEU A 12 -0.63 7.76 0.78
CA LEU A 12 -1.23 6.46 0.46
C LEU A 12 -0.92 6.03 -0.97
N LEU A 13 -0.85 6.95 -1.94
CA LEU A 13 -0.49 6.62 -3.32
C LEU A 13 0.99 6.23 -3.42
N VAL A 14 1.87 6.97 -2.75
CA VAL A 14 3.31 6.65 -2.68
C VAL A 14 3.53 5.31 -1.97
N THR A 15 2.80 5.06 -0.88
CA THR A 15 2.85 3.80 -0.15
C THR A 15 2.28 2.65 -0.97
N LEU A 16 1.19 2.86 -1.70
CA LEU A 16 0.65 1.87 -2.61
C LEU A 16 1.70 1.45 -3.65
N GLN A 17 2.31 2.41 -4.35
CA GLN A 17 3.35 2.12 -5.34
C GLN A 17 4.50 1.30 -4.74
N ALA A 18 5.04 1.72 -3.60
CA ALA A 18 6.13 1.00 -2.94
C ALA A 18 5.72 -0.43 -2.54
N LEU A 19 4.49 -0.63 -2.05
CA LEU A 19 3.98 -1.95 -1.67
C LEU A 19 3.80 -2.88 -2.89
N LEU A 20 3.37 -2.34 -4.04
CA LEU A 20 3.19 -3.11 -5.27
C LEU A 20 4.52 -3.52 -5.92
N GLU A 21 5.55 -2.68 -5.81
CA GLU A 21 6.90 -2.95 -6.30
C GLU A 21 7.67 -3.90 -5.38
N GLU A 22 7.69 -3.62 -4.08
CA GLU A 22 8.50 -4.39 -3.12
C GLU A 22 7.85 -5.72 -2.73
N GLN A 23 6.52 -5.81 -2.80
CA GLN A 23 5.72 -6.94 -2.30
C GLN A 23 6.13 -7.38 -0.88
N ASN A 24 6.58 -6.42 -0.06
CA ASN A 24 7.10 -6.63 1.27
C ASN A 24 6.95 -5.34 2.08
N VAL A 25 6.19 -5.42 3.19
CA VAL A 25 5.85 -4.25 4.01
C VAL A 25 7.09 -3.63 4.66
N THR A 26 8.05 -4.44 5.09
CA THR A 26 9.29 -3.96 5.72
C THR A 26 10.17 -3.24 4.70
N ARG A 27 10.38 -3.82 3.51
CA ARG A 27 11.16 -3.18 2.45
C ARG A 27 10.51 -1.91 1.92
N ALA A 28 9.18 -1.90 1.80
CA ALA A 28 8.44 -0.69 1.46
C ALA A 28 8.66 0.41 2.51
N ALA A 29 8.63 0.07 3.81
CA ALA A 29 8.92 1.03 4.88
C ALA A 29 10.35 1.58 4.82
N GLU A 30 11.34 0.70 4.60
CA GLU A 30 12.74 1.09 4.42
C GLU A 30 12.92 2.05 3.23
N ARG A 31 12.31 1.73 2.09
CA ARG A 31 12.37 2.56 0.87
C ARG A 31 11.71 3.92 1.04
N LEU A 32 10.62 3.98 1.79
CA LEU A 32 9.90 5.22 2.07
C LEU A 32 10.52 6.03 3.22
N HIS A 33 11.57 5.52 3.86
CA HIS A 33 12.14 6.09 5.09
C HIS A 33 11.09 6.28 6.20
N LEU A 34 10.16 5.32 6.30
CA LEU A 34 9.09 5.29 7.29
C LEU A 34 9.28 4.13 8.28
N ALA A 35 8.66 4.24 9.44
CA ALA A 35 8.52 3.11 10.33
C ALA A 35 7.53 2.08 9.72
N GLN A 36 7.84 0.79 9.88
CA GLN A 36 6.98 -0.31 9.39
C GLN A 36 5.53 -0.28 9.93
N PRO A 37 5.25 0.15 11.18
CA PRO A 37 3.88 0.38 11.65
C PRO A 37 3.12 1.43 10.82
N THR A 38 3.78 2.49 10.37
CA THR A 38 3.16 3.53 9.52
C THR A 38 2.70 2.94 8.20
N VAL A 39 3.55 2.18 7.52
CA VAL A 39 3.21 1.52 6.26
C VAL A 39 2.10 0.47 6.46
N SER A 40 2.10 -0.22 7.60
CA SER A 40 1.05 -1.21 7.91
C SER A 40 -0.33 -0.54 8.10
N ILE A 41 -0.39 0.62 8.76
CA ILE A 41 -1.62 1.42 8.89
C ILE A 41 -2.08 1.93 7.53
N GLN A 42 -1.15 2.41 6.69
CA GLN A 42 -1.46 2.87 5.34
C GLN A 42 -1.96 1.73 4.45
N LEU A 43 -1.36 0.54 4.53
CA LEU A 43 -1.85 -0.66 3.84
C LEU A 43 -3.26 -1.04 4.31
N ALA A 44 -3.58 -0.95 5.60
CA ALA A 44 -4.93 -1.18 6.09
C ALA A 44 -5.93 -0.19 5.46
N ARG A 45 -5.60 1.11 5.43
CA ARG A 45 -6.45 2.11 4.77
C ARG A 45 -6.61 1.86 3.28
N LEU A 46 -5.54 1.46 2.59
CA LEU A 46 -5.59 1.09 1.17
C LEU A 46 -6.52 -0.09 0.95
N ARG A 47 -6.48 -1.11 1.82
CA ARG A 47 -7.39 -2.25 1.75
C ARG A 47 -8.86 -1.84 1.88
N ASP A 48 -9.15 -0.92 2.80
CA ASP A 48 -10.51 -0.40 2.98
C ASP A 48 -10.95 0.43 1.77
N LEU A 49 -10.08 1.26 1.20
CA LEU A 49 -10.38 2.09 0.03
C LEU A 49 -10.65 1.28 -1.24
N PHE A 50 -9.90 0.19 -1.43
CA PHE A 50 -10.04 -0.68 -2.59
C PHE A 50 -10.99 -1.85 -2.33
N ASP A 51 -11.48 -2.06 -1.11
CA ASP A 51 -12.22 -3.27 -0.72
C ASP A 51 -11.51 -4.55 -1.20
N ASP A 52 -10.19 -4.59 -1.04
CA ASP A 52 -9.33 -5.68 -1.54
C ASP A 52 -8.08 -5.82 -0.63
N PRO A 53 -7.62 -7.05 -0.32
CA PRO A 53 -6.43 -7.24 0.51
C PRO A 53 -5.13 -6.66 -0.05
N LEU A 54 -5.08 -6.39 -1.36
CA LEU A 54 -3.98 -5.92 -2.21
C LEU A 54 -2.76 -6.83 -2.24
N LEU A 55 -2.30 -7.27 -1.07
CA LEU A 55 -1.19 -8.17 -0.86
C LEU A 55 -1.64 -9.35 0.00
N LEU A 56 -1.45 -10.57 -0.51
CA LEU A 56 -1.70 -11.83 0.18
C LEU A 56 -0.39 -12.55 0.50
N PRO A 57 -0.30 -13.35 1.58
CA PRO A 57 0.86 -14.21 1.82
C PRO A 57 1.12 -15.16 0.64
N GLY A 58 2.40 -15.33 0.30
CA GLY A 58 2.89 -16.21 -0.75
C GLY A 58 4.18 -16.92 -0.34
N SER A 59 4.70 -17.77 -1.22
CA SER A 59 5.87 -18.61 -0.93
C SER A 59 7.19 -17.84 -0.71
N ARG A 60 7.28 -16.58 -1.17
CA ARG A 60 8.47 -15.73 -1.04
C ARG A 60 8.18 -14.35 -0.44
N GLY A 61 7.17 -14.24 0.42
CA GLY A 61 6.74 -12.98 1.03
C GLY A 61 5.28 -12.70 0.73
N MET A 62 4.98 -11.55 0.14
CA MET A 62 3.62 -11.23 -0.29
C MET A 62 3.50 -11.39 -1.81
N ARG A 63 2.27 -11.58 -2.31
CA ARG A 63 1.92 -11.47 -3.73
C ARG A 63 0.77 -10.49 -3.89
N CYS A 64 0.74 -9.79 -5.02
CA CYS A 64 -0.38 -8.93 -5.35
C CYS A 64 -1.65 -9.74 -5.69
N THR A 65 -2.81 -9.22 -5.30
CA THR A 65 -4.11 -9.67 -5.82
C THR A 65 -4.26 -9.28 -7.28
N ALA A 66 -5.24 -9.84 -7.98
CA ALA A 66 -5.53 -9.43 -9.36
C ALA A 66 -5.83 -7.92 -9.46
N ARG A 67 -6.49 -7.36 -8.43
CA ARG A 67 -6.77 -5.92 -8.36
C ARG A 67 -5.49 -5.11 -8.18
N ALA A 68 -4.61 -5.52 -7.27
CA ALA A 68 -3.31 -4.87 -7.07
C ALA A 68 -2.41 -4.95 -8.31
N GLU A 69 -2.44 -6.05 -9.06
CA GLU A 69 -1.73 -6.16 -10.34
C GLU A 69 -2.25 -5.17 -11.39
N ALA A 70 -3.56 -4.92 -11.44
CA ALA A 70 -4.16 -3.93 -12.33
C ALA A 70 -3.85 -2.47 -11.96
N LEU A 71 -3.27 -2.23 -10.77
CA LEU A 71 -2.90 -0.92 -10.25
C LEU A 71 -1.39 -0.62 -10.37
N ARG A 72 -0.58 -1.58 -10.83
CA ARG A 72 0.83 -1.35 -11.18
C ARG A 72 0.94 -0.54 -12.47
#